data_AF-A0A438MXC4-F1
#
_entry.id   AF-A0A438MXC4-F1
#
_cell.length_a   1.000
_cell.length_b   1.000
_cell.length_c   1.000
_cell.angle_alpha   90.00
_cell.angle_beta   90.00
_cell.angle_gamma   90.00
#
_symmetry.space_group_name_H-M   'P 1'
#
loop_
_entity.id
_entity.type
_entity.pdbx_description
1 polymer ?
#
loop_
_entity_poly.entity_id
_entity_poly.type
_entity_poly.pdbx_seq_one_letter_code
_entity_poly.pdbx_strand_id
1 'polypeptide(L)'
;MEEPRLAEKIDAILADFFSSWNLVSTLLVLLVIGLLTYPLLTSKEPDTHPFLLARQAQVAPIRHSGESAVYRAIDIPHGYPLRAGLGVKDPGTPRWSAGRPGDLRDIWRRAVSGSVKEDGTPTSEKGKIQTVLGRERIIDHDFADLTLVINVIGQHIKRNNGQSVAVCLSNSVELLSSIFAGSFYGFSTTLLPHGVSTEVFKSLLSKTTADYLIADAGTMDLDDISSANKSIKNIIWVSKAAGQHIDWTEKSPRGFSVTSWKALVDENKATTTSEVLPLDKDSQVPPVSIFTPTSATSYDVVKYTSENLISATAALLATLPRTHKLSTSDTVLSTLSFTNSYPLAWALAALYSNATLSINSVAGDGVPLDAAVSLARPSILITSPTTITNYLKHPTTIHPSGLAMYTGSRSLRAGNLPSSRGQPSSAILSNLRAVFIPQHIPSDTSVTSSSSSRLTSSDLSTLRLTLTARVGYALTTPLVAGAVTQTNILDYRDKGKDVIMVGAPLSSVEIHLEGEEEVVGTQKPSGRLAVKGPVVVGGGKVVLDAVVRIDDDHTIILS
;
A
#
# COMPACT_ATOMS: atom_id res chain seq x y z
N MET A 1 -73.89 18.98 -35.22
CA MET A 1 -72.54 18.39 -35.35
C MET A 1 -72.08 18.10 -33.94
N GLU A 2 -72.35 16.89 -33.45
CA GLU A 2 -71.87 16.48 -32.13
C GLU A 2 -70.35 16.30 -32.22
N GLU A 3 -69.60 16.95 -31.33
CA GLU A 3 -68.16 16.69 -31.22
C GLU A 3 -67.97 15.22 -30.79
N PRO A 4 -67.14 14.44 -31.51
CA PRO A 4 -66.92 13.05 -31.16
C PRO A 4 -66.35 12.97 -29.76
N ARG A 5 -66.98 12.13 -28.94
CA ARG A 5 -66.62 11.94 -27.53
C ARG A 5 -65.18 11.46 -27.47
N LEU A 6 -64.44 11.89 -26.46
CA LEU A 6 -63.01 11.57 -26.29
C LEU A 6 -62.72 10.06 -26.40
N ALA A 7 -63.68 9.21 -25.99
CA ALA A 7 -63.62 7.76 -26.15
C ALA A 7 -63.58 7.31 -27.64
N GLU A 8 -64.41 7.89 -28.50
CA GLU A 8 -64.46 7.53 -29.93
C GLU A 8 -63.22 8.00 -30.68
N LYS A 9 -62.64 9.14 -30.27
CA LYS A 9 -61.35 9.61 -30.80
C LYS A 9 -60.22 8.67 -30.42
N ILE A 10 -60.18 8.19 -29.17
CA ILE A 10 -59.18 7.23 -28.71
C ILE A 10 -59.35 5.89 -29.41
N ASP A 11 -60.58 5.42 -29.61
CA ASP A 11 -60.88 4.15 -30.29
C ASP A 11 -60.46 4.19 -31.76
N ALA A 12 -60.75 5.29 -32.46
CA ALA A 12 -60.29 5.50 -33.84
C ALA A 12 -58.75 5.52 -33.95
N ILE A 13 -58.06 6.17 -33.01
CA ILE A 13 -56.59 6.22 -32.98
C ILE A 13 -55.99 4.84 -32.69
N LEU A 14 -56.59 4.06 -31.78
CA LEU A 14 -56.16 2.70 -31.46
C LEU A 14 -56.37 1.76 -32.65
N ALA A 15 -57.55 1.83 -33.29
CA ALA A 15 -57.86 1.05 -34.48
C ALA A 15 -56.88 1.33 -35.62
N ASP A 16 -56.55 2.61 -35.86
CA ASP A 16 -55.59 3.02 -36.89
C ASP A 16 -54.16 2.54 -36.56
N PHE A 17 -53.75 2.64 -35.29
CA PHE A 17 -52.47 2.12 -34.81
C PHE A 17 -52.34 0.60 -34.97
N PHE A 18 -53.38 -0.18 -34.65
CA PHE A 18 -53.35 -1.64 -34.84
C PHE A 18 -53.51 -2.04 -36.31
N SER A 19 -54.21 -1.25 -37.13
CA SER A 19 -54.37 -1.54 -38.56
C SER A 19 -53.06 -1.41 -39.35
N SER A 20 -52.16 -0.52 -38.91
CA SER A 20 -50.83 -0.32 -39.50
C SER A 20 -49.75 -1.26 -38.93
N TRP A 21 -50.12 -2.16 -38.01
CA TRP A 21 -49.20 -3.05 -37.33
C TRP A 21 -48.63 -4.12 -38.26
N ASN A 22 -47.30 -4.20 -38.34
CA ASN A 22 -46.57 -5.14 -39.19
C ASN A 22 -45.39 -5.77 -38.44
N LEU A 23 -44.65 -6.67 -39.11
CA LEU A 23 -43.48 -7.34 -38.54
C LEU A 23 -42.45 -6.36 -37.95
N VAL A 24 -42.22 -5.23 -38.64
CA VAL A 24 -41.29 -4.18 -38.19
C VAL A 24 -41.79 -3.54 -36.90
N SER A 25 -43.11 -3.29 -36.79
CA SER A 25 -43.75 -2.75 -35.58
C SER A 25 -43.60 -3.72 -34.41
N THR A 26 -43.81 -5.03 -34.62
CA THR A 26 -43.57 -6.05 -33.59
C THR A 26 -42.11 -6.07 -33.12
N LEU A 27 -41.14 -6.00 -34.04
CA LEU A 27 -39.72 -5.98 -33.70
C LEU A 27 -39.34 -4.72 -32.91
N LEU A 28 -39.87 -3.55 -33.29
CA LEU A 28 -39.64 -2.30 -32.57
C LEU A 28 -40.25 -2.35 -31.15
N VAL A 29 -41.46 -2.88 -31.00
CA VAL A 29 -42.07 -3.03 -29.68
C VAL A 29 -41.30 -4.02 -28.81
N LEU A 30 -40.84 -5.15 -29.36
CA LEU A 30 -39.96 -6.07 -28.62
C LEU A 30 -38.63 -5.42 -28.24
N LEU A 31 -38.05 -4.60 -29.11
CA LEU A 31 -36.83 -3.83 -28.82
C LEU A 31 -37.08 -2.83 -27.68
N VAL A 32 -38.18 -2.08 -27.72
CA VAL A 32 -38.55 -1.12 -26.67
C VAL A 32 -38.81 -1.84 -25.34
N ILE A 33 -39.59 -2.92 -25.34
CA ILE A 33 -39.82 -3.75 -24.15
C ILE A 33 -38.49 -4.29 -23.63
N GLY A 34 -37.62 -4.80 -24.51
CA GLY A 34 -36.27 -5.26 -24.15
C GLY A 34 -35.44 -4.15 -23.50
N LEU A 35 -35.41 -2.95 -24.08
CA LEU A 35 -34.67 -1.80 -23.56
C LEU A 35 -35.21 -1.29 -22.22
N LEU A 36 -36.52 -1.41 -21.96
CA LEU A 36 -37.14 -1.01 -20.69
C LEU A 36 -37.01 -2.09 -19.61
N THR A 37 -37.14 -3.36 -19.97
CA THR A 37 -37.06 -4.50 -19.03
C THR A 37 -35.62 -4.86 -18.68
N TYR A 38 -34.67 -4.71 -19.60
CA TYR A 38 -33.26 -4.99 -19.38
C TYR A 38 -32.68 -4.26 -18.15
N PRO A 39 -32.81 -2.94 -17.97
CA PRO A 39 -32.29 -2.26 -16.78
C PRO A 39 -33.02 -2.68 -15.50
N LEU A 40 -34.31 -3.02 -15.56
CA LEU A 40 -35.05 -3.51 -14.39
C LEU A 40 -34.55 -4.89 -13.92
N LEU A 41 -34.23 -5.79 -14.86
CA LEU A 41 -33.74 -7.14 -14.57
C LEU A 41 -32.24 -7.18 -14.25
N THR A 42 -31.47 -6.22 -14.73
CA THR A 42 -30.00 -6.17 -14.56
C THR A 42 -29.52 -5.09 -13.60
N SER A 43 -30.45 -4.33 -12.99
CA SER A 43 -30.12 -3.37 -11.94
C SER A 43 -29.46 -4.10 -10.77
N LYS A 44 -28.19 -3.80 -10.54
CA LYS A 44 -27.43 -4.28 -9.40
C LYS A 44 -27.31 -3.15 -8.39
N GLU A 45 -27.56 -3.44 -7.12
CA GLU A 45 -27.31 -2.49 -6.04
C GLU A 45 -25.84 -2.04 -6.04
N PRO A 46 -25.54 -0.77 -5.76
CA PRO A 46 -24.18 -0.28 -5.73
C PRO A 46 -23.36 -1.02 -4.67
N ASP A 47 -22.08 -1.27 -4.96
CA ASP A 47 -21.16 -1.99 -4.05
C ASP A 47 -20.99 -1.27 -2.70
N THR A 48 -21.24 0.05 -2.67
CA THR A 48 -21.30 0.85 -1.44
C THR A 48 -22.48 1.81 -1.48
N HIS A 49 -23.06 2.10 -0.31
CA HIS A 49 -24.20 2.99 -0.23
C HIS A 49 -23.78 4.44 -0.58
N PRO A 50 -24.47 5.13 -1.51
CA PRO A 50 -24.11 6.49 -1.93
C PRO A 50 -23.94 7.51 -0.78
N PHE A 51 -24.73 7.42 0.28
CA PHE A 51 -24.57 8.27 1.47
C PHE A 51 -23.21 8.12 2.18
N LEU A 52 -22.55 6.96 2.12
CA LEU A 52 -21.20 6.80 2.68
C LEU A 52 -20.14 7.54 1.84
N LEU A 53 -20.41 7.70 0.53
CA LEU A 53 -19.55 8.46 -0.37
C LEU A 53 -19.86 9.96 -0.38
N ALA A 54 -21.04 10.36 0.10
CA ALA A 54 -21.43 11.76 0.21
C ALA A 54 -20.66 12.50 1.32
N ARG A 55 -20.19 11.77 2.34
CA ARG A 55 -19.31 12.30 3.39
C ARG A 55 -18.31 11.22 3.74
N GLN A 56 -17.07 11.33 3.25
CA GLN A 56 -16.01 10.33 3.45
C GLN A 56 -15.13 10.60 4.68
N ALA A 57 -15.31 11.76 5.32
CA ALA A 57 -14.66 12.13 6.57
C ALA A 57 -15.65 12.83 7.51
N GLN A 58 -15.38 12.81 8.81
CA GLN A 58 -16.08 13.62 9.79
C GLN A 58 -15.33 14.94 10.01
N VAL A 59 -16.10 16.02 10.11
CA VAL A 59 -15.61 17.38 10.31
C VAL A 59 -15.86 17.80 11.76
N ALA A 60 -14.88 18.45 12.37
CA ALA A 60 -15.03 19.05 13.69
C ALA A 60 -16.05 20.19 13.66
N PRO A 61 -16.90 20.34 14.68
CA PRO A 61 -17.89 21.43 14.74
C PRO A 61 -17.26 22.81 14.99
N ILE A 62 -16.01 22.84 15.44
CA ILE A 62 -15.25 24.05 15.77
C ILE A 62 -13.95 24.10 14.96
N ARG A 63 -13.50 25.31 14.67
CA ARG A 63 -12.21 25.59 14.01
C ARG A 63 -11.53 26.80 14.66
N HIS A 64 -10.21 26.87 14.52
CA HIS A 64 -9.44 28.06 14.87
C HIS A 64 -9.40 29.04 13.70
N SER A 65 -9.08 30.31 13.97
CA SER A 65 -8.85 31.28 12.89
C SER A 65 -7.50 31.01 12.23
N GLY A 66 -7.44 31.09 10.90
CA GLY A 66 -6.30 30.71 10.07
C GLY A 66 -6.21 29.21 9.79
N GLU A 67 -7.14 28.41 10.33
CA GLU A 67 -7.21 26.96 10.12
C GLU A 67 -8.60 26.52 9.64
N SER A 68 -8.64 25.48 8.81
CA SER A 68 -9.90 24.77 8.53
C SER A 68 -10.36 24.00 9.77
N ALA A 69 -11.61 23.49 9.74
CA ALA A 69 -12.01 22.46 10.69
C ALA A 69 -11.10 21.23 10.59
N VAL A 70 -11.00 20.46 11.67
CA VAL A 70 -10.25 19.20 11.69
C VAL A 70 -11.10 18.10 11.06
N TYR A 71 -10.51 17.34 10.15
CA TYR A 71 -11.13 16.20 9.49
C TYR A 71 -10.54 14.89 10.00
N ARG A 72 -11.41 13.91 10.27
CA ARG A 72 -11.05 12.55 10.71
C ARG A 72 -11.77 11.50 9.88
N ALA A 73 -11.23 10.28 9.84
CA ALA A 73 -11.91 9.15 9.24
C ALA A 73 -13.25 8.87 9.93
N ILE A 74 -14.28 8.48 9.18
CA ILE A 74 -15.63 8.24 9.71
C ILE A 74 -15.67 7.13 10.77
N ASP A 75 -14.79 6.13 10.62
CA ASP A 75 -14.75 4.99 11.54
C ASP A 75 -14.18 5.36 12.91
N ILE A 76 -13.51 6.51 13.03
CA ILE A 76 -12.98 7.06 14.29
C ILE A 76 -13.45 8.50 14.45
N PRO A 77 -14.69 8.70 14.97
CA PRO A 77 -15.26 10.02 15.15
C PRO A 77 -14.48 10.84 16.20
N HIS A 78 -14.69 12.15 16.19
CA HIS A 78 -14.16 13.01 17.24
C HIS A 78 -14.61 12.54 18.63
N GLY A 79 -13.70 12.55 19.60
CA GLY A 79 -13.92 12.01 20.94
C GLY A 79 -13.34 10.60 21.15
N TYR A 80 -13.06 9.85 20.08
CA TYR A 80 -12.33 8.59 20.15
C TYR A 80 -10.83 8.81 19.87
N PRO A 81 -9.94 7.98 20.46
CA PRO A 81 -8.52 8.02 20.14
C PRO A 81 -8.27 7.56 18.70
N LEU A 82 -7.28 8.17 18.04
CA LEU A 82 -6.81 7.73 16.72
C LEU A 82 -6.28 6.29 16.78
N ARG A 83 -6.30 5.60 15.64
CA ARG A 83 -5.85 4.20 15.57
C ARG A 83 -4.33 4.10 15.77
N ALA A 84 -3.90 3.85 16.99
CA ALA A 84 -2.48 3.73 17.35
C ALA A 84 -1.90 2.32 17.12
N GLY A 85 -2.71 1.27 16.93
CA GLY A 85 -2.16 -0.06 16.65
C GLY A 85 -3.16 -1.12 16.21
N LEU A 86 -2.69 -2.37 16.16
CA LEU A 86 -3.37 -3.53 15.56
C LEU A 86 -4.41 -4.19 16.46
N GLY A 87 -4.46 -3.81 17.75
CA GLY A 87 -5.39 -4.39 18.72
C GLY A 87 -5.08 -5.87 18.99
N VAL A 88 -3.81 -6.19 19.18
CA VAL A 88 -3.31 -7.56 19.42
C VAL A 88 -3.89 -8.08 20.73
N LYS A 89 -4.47 -9.27 20.69
CA LYS A 89 -4.98 -9.99 21.87
C LYS A 89 -4.02 -11.12 22.20
N ASP A 90 -3.47 -11.09 23.41
CA ASP A 90 -2.57 -12.14 23.88
C ASP A 90 -3.38 -13.45 24.12
N PRO A 91 -2.77 -14.63 23.94
CA PRO A 91 -3.42 -15.90 24.24
C PRO A 91 -3.98 -15.94 25.66
N GLY A 92 -5.23 -16.39 25.82
CA GLY A 92 -5.90 -16.48 27.11
C GLY A 92 -6.56 -15.18 27.61
N THR A 93 -6.42 -14.06 26.88
CA THR A 93 -7.17 -12.83 27.21
C THR A 93 -8.67 -12.99 26.88
N PRO A 94 -9.59 -12.43 27.70
CA PRO A 94 -11.02 -12.52 27.43
C PRO A 94 -11.39 -11.91 26.07
N ARG A 95 -12.38 -12.49 25.38
CA ARG A 95 -12.84 -12.05 24.05
C ARG A 95 -13.17 -10.55 23.98
N TRP A 96 -13.74 -9.99 25.05
CA TRP A 96 -14.19 -8.58 25.13
C TRP A 96 -13.15 -7.62 25.69
N SER A 97 -11.94 -8.09 26.00
CA SER A 97 -10.85 -7.20 26.40
C SER A 97 -10.35 -6.37 25.22
N ALA A 98 -9.99 -5.12 25.51
CA ALA A 98 -9.31 -4.27 24.54
C ALA A 98 -7.93 -4.86 24.26
N GLY A 99 -7.60 -5.05 22.97
CA GLY A 99 -6.26 -5.48 22.57
C GLY A 99 -5.23 -4.37 22.77
N ARG A 100 -3.97 -4.75 23.00
CA ARG A 100 -2.85 -3.80 23.05
C ARG A 100 -2.50 -3.30 21.65
N PRO A 101 -1.87 -2.12 21.49
CA PRO A 101 -1.48 -1.61 20.17
C PRO A 101 -0.58 -2.60 19.40
N GLY A 102 0.28 -3.34 20.11
CA GLY A 102 1.19 -4.32 19.53
C GLY A 102 2.53 -3.72 19.11
N ASP A 103 3.45 -4.59 18.71
CA ASP A 103 4.79 -4.31 18.21
C ASP A 103 5.08 -4.98 16.86
N LEU A 104 6.18 -4.60 16.18
CA LEU A 104 6.64 -5.29 14.95
C LEU A 104 6.81 -6.81 15.18
N ARG A 105 7.26 -7.19 16.37
CA ARG A 105 7.38 -8.59 16.82
C ARG A 105 6.04 -9.33 16.74
N ASP A 106 4.93 -8.66 17.04
CA ASP A 106 3.60 -9.28 17.03
C ASP A 106 3.10 -9.55 15.62
N ILE A 107 3.52 -8.75 14.64
CA ILE A 107 3.22 -9.00 13.23
C ILE A 107 3.85 -10.34 12.81
N TRP A 108 5.12 -10.55 13.18
CA TRP A 108 5.79 -11.83 12.92
C TRP A 108 5.15 -12.98 13.69
N ARG A 109 4.86 -12.80 14.99
CA ARG A 109 4.14 -13.82 15.79
C ARG A 109 2.82 -14.20 15.15
N ARG A 110 2.02 -13.21 14.71
CA ARG A 110 0.73 -13.42 14.03
C ARG A 110 0.90 -14.18 12.73
N ALA A 111 1.92 -13.86 11.93
CA ALA A 111 2.23 -14.56 10.69
C ALA A 111 2.57 -16.04 10.96
N VAL A 112 3.41 -16.32 11.95
CA VAL A 112 3.83 -17.68 12.35
C VAL A 112 2.68 -18.48 12.99
N SER A 113 1.83 -17.86 13.82
CA SER A 113 0.71 -18.54 14.49
C SER A 113 -0.42 -18.94 13.54
N GLY A 114 -0.55 -18.29 12.37
CA GLY A 114 -1.63 -18.56 11.41
C GLY A 114 -2.93 -17.85 11.75
N SER A 115 -3.94 -17.93 10.89
CA SER A 115 -5.17 -17.15 11.01
C SER A 115 -5.95 -17.46 12.30
N VAL A 116 -6.60 -16.46 12.88
CA VAL A 116 -7.42 -16.63 14.09
C VAL A 116 -8.85 -16.24 13.73
N LYS A 117 -9.80 -17.13 14.03
CA LYS A 117 -11.24 -16.86 13.85
C LYS A 117 -11.70 -15.76 14.81
N GLU A 118 -12.86 -15.16 14.53
CA GLU A 118 -13.45 -14.15 15.41
C GLU A 118 -13.72 -14.66 16.84
N ASP A 119 -13.81 -15.97 17.02
CA ASP A 119 -13.97 -16.65 18.32
C ASP A 119 -12.63 -16.88 19.05
N GLY A 120 -11.50 -16.44 18.48
CA GLY A 120 -10.17 -16.58 19.08
C GLY A 120 -9.51 -17.94 18.86
N THR A 121 -10.19 -18.87 18.17
CA THR A 121 -9.62 -20.18 17.82
C THR A 121 -8.65 -20.06 16.65
N PRO A 122 -7.45 -20.65 16.73
CA PRO A 122 -6.51 -20.65 15.61
C PRO A 122 -7.00 -21.58 14.51
N THR A 123 -7.18 -21.03 13.31
CA THR A 123 -7.29 -21.78 12.06
C THR A 123 -5.87 -21.98 11.58
N SER A 124 -5.39 -23.22 11.48
CA SER A 124 -4.02 -23.57 11.06
C SER A 124 -3.64 -23.09 9.64
N GLU A 125 -4.46 -22.27 8.99
CA GLU A 125 -4.21 -21.65 7.71
C GLU A 125 -3.18 -20.53 7.85
N LYS A 126 -2.08 -20.67 7.09
CA LYS A 126 -1.00 -19.70 7.03
C LYS A 126 -0.79 -19.32 5.57
N GLY A 127 -0.61 -18.02 5.31
CA GLY A 127 -0.03 -17.57 4.05
C GLY A 127 1.42 -18.02 3.90
N LYS A 128 2.07 -17.65 2.81
CA LYS A 128 3.50 -17.92 2.59
C LYS A 128 4.25 -16.64 2.30
N ILE A 129 5.57 -16.65 2.47
CA ILE A 129 6.44 -15.65 1.88
C ILE A 129 7.07 -16.27 0.64
N GLN A 130 6.92 -15.62 -0.50
CA GLN A 130 7.39 -16.12 -1.79
C GLN A 130 8.37 -15.14 -2.40
N THR A 131 9.47 -15.64 -2.95
CA THR A 131 10.39 -14.84 -3.78
C THR A 131 10.16 -15.16 -5.24
N VAL A 132 9.84 -14.13 -6.03
CA VAL A 132 9.58 -14.23 -7.47
C VAL A 132 10.88 -13.90 -8.20
N LEU A 133 11.51 -14.91 -8.79
CA LEU A 133 12.72 -14.75 -9.59
C LEU A 133 12.34 -14.52 -11.06
N GLY A 134 11.89 -13.31 -11.35
CA GLY A 134 11.48 -12.88 -12.68
C GLY A 134 10.42 -13.80 -13.29
N ARG A 135 10.74 -14.34 -14.48
CA ARG A 135 9.87 -15.27 -15.23
C ARG A 135 10.23 -16.74 -15.03
N GLU A 136 11.26 -17.04 -14.24
CA GLU A 136 11.83 -18.39 -14.18
C GLU A 136 11.14 -19.25 -13.13
N ARG A 137 11.10 -18.78 -11.88
CA ARG A 137 10.59 -19.59 -10.74
C ARG A 137 10.09 -18.74 -9.58
N ILE A 138 9.22 -19.34 -8.78
CA ILE A 138 8.82 -18.86 -7.46
C ILE A 138 9.46 -19.76 -6.41
N ILE A 139 10.07 -19.17 -5.40
CA ILE A 139 10.61 -19.87 -4.23
C ILE A 139 9.70 -19.58 -3.05
N ASP A 140 9.08 -20.63 -2.51
CA ASP A 140 8.32 -20.55 -1.26
C ASP A 140 9.27 -20.66 -0.06
N HIS A 141 9.10 -19.78 0.91
CA HIS A 141 9.85 -19.80 2.16
C HIS A 141 8.93 -20.21 3.31
N ASP A 142 9.38 -21.18 4.11
CA ASP A 142 8.67 -21.55 5.34
C ASP A 142 8.98 -20.56 6.47
N PHE A 143 7.98 -20.31 7.31
CA PHE A 143 8.12 -19.43 8.46
C PHE A 143 9.08 -19.99 9.52
N ALA A 144 9.19 -21.31 9.65
CA ALA A 144 10.14 -21.92 10.59
C ALA A 144 11.59 -21.62 10.18
N ASP A 145 11.91 -21.77 8.89
CA ASP A 145 13.23 -21.46 8.34
C ASP A 145 13.55 -19.96 8.46
N LEU A 146 12.60 -19.09 8.12
CA LEU A 146 12.80 -17.65 8.25
C LEU A 146 12.94 -17.21 9.73
N THR A 147 12.21 -17.83 10.65
CA THR A 147 12.36 -17.56 12.08
C THR A 147 13.73 -18.00 12.59
N LEU A 148 14.23 -19.15 12.13
CA LEU A 148 15.61 -19.58 12.40
C LEU A 148 16.60 -18.54 11.89
N VAL A 149 16.46 -18.06 10.66
CA VAL A 149 17.34 -17.03 10.07
C VAL A 149 17.33 -15.74 10.91
N ILE A 150 16.14 -15.26 11.28
CA ILE A 150 15.98 -14.08 12.16
C ILE A 150 16.71 -14.28 13.49
N ASN A 151 16.55 -15.45 14.11
CA ASN A 151 17.18 -15.77 15.38
C ASN A 151 18.71 -15.85 15.25
N VAL A 152 19.22 -16.50 14.20
CA VAL A 152 20.66 -16.66 13.96
C VAL A 152 21.32 -15.29 13.76
N ILE A 153 20.78 -14.46 12.87
CA ILE A 153 21.33 -13.13 12.57
C ILE A 153 21.25 -12.22 13.80
N GLY A 154 20.10 -12.24 14.48
CA GLY A 154 19.91 -11.44 15.69
C GLY A 154 20.85 -11.85 16.83
N GLN A 155 21.04 -13.15 17.07
CA GLN A 155 22.00 -13.65 18.05
C GLN A 155 23.44 -13.28 17.68
N HIS A 156 23.83 -13.40 16.41
CA HIS A 156 25.17 -13.07 15.96
C HIS A 156 25.49 -11.59 16.21
N ILE A 157 24.60 -10.67 15.81
CA ILE A 157 24.79 -9.23 15.99
C ILE A 157 24.81 -8.89 17.48
N LYS A 158 23.90 -9.46 18.28
CA LYS A 158 23.83 -9.20 19.72
C LYS A 158 25.05 -9.72 20.47
N ARG A 159 25.56 -10.92 20.14
CA ARG A 159 26.78 -11.49 20.75
C ARG A 159 28.01 -10.64 20.50
N ASN A 160 28.06 -9.97 19.37
CA ASN A 160 29.15 -9.09 18.98
C ASN A 160 28.90 -7.61 19.36
N ASN A 161 27.94 -7.33 20.25
CA ASN A 161 27.58 -6.01 20.76
C ASN A 161 27.13 -4.99 19.68
N GLY A 162 26.53 -5.45 18.58
CA GLY A 162 25.98 -4.56 17.55
C GLY A 162 24.75 -3.79 18.03
N GLN A 163 24.74 -2.46 17.82
CA GLN A 163 23.65 -1.57 18.24
C GLN A 163 22.88 -0.98 17.05
N SER A 164 23.53 -0.75 15.91
CA SER A 164 22.92 -0.06 14.76
C SER A 164 23.33 -0.71 13.43
N VAL A 165 22.38 -1.33 12.77
CA VAL A 165 22.61 -2.10 11.54
C VAL A 165 22.12 -1.31 10.33
N ALA A 166 23.02 -0.99 9.40
CA ALA A 166 22.66 -0.47 8.09
C ALA A 166 22.36 -1.63 7.13
N VAL A 167 21.24 -1.55 6.40
CA VAL A 167 20.79 -2.59 5.47
C VAL A 167 20.61 -1.99 4.09
N CYS A 168 21.43 -2.44 3.13
CA CYS A 168 21.36 -2.05 1.71
C CYS A 168 21.06 -3.28 0.86
N LEU A 169 19.77 -3.62 0.76
CA LEU A 169 19.29 -4.76 -0.02
C LEU A 169 18.14 -4.34 -0.90
N SER A 170 18.02 -4.98 -2.07
CA SER A 170 16.77 -4.97 -2.83
C SER A 170 15.63 -5.65 -2.04
N ASN A 171 14.40 -5.57 -2.53
CA ASN A 171 13.28 -6.31 -1.95
C ASN A 171 13.62 -7.81 -1.88
N SER A 172 13.80 -8.30 -0.65
CA SER A 172 14.23 -9.67 -0.38
C SER A 172 13.74 -10.16 0.99
N VAL A 173 13.84 -11.47 1.22
CA VAL A 173 13.50 -12.06 2.53
C VAL A 173 14.54 -11.72 3.60
N GLU A 174 15.78 -11.47 3.21
CA GLU A 174 16.88 -11.04 4.07
C GLU A 174 16.66 -9.61 4.59
N LEU A 175 16.13 -8.71 3.75
CA LEU A 175 15.73 -7.36 4.15
C LEU A 175 14.66 -7.41 5.25
N LEU A 176 13.59 -8.18 5.04
CA LEU A 176 12.53 -8.34 6.04
C LEU A 176 13.04 -9.02 7.31
N SER A 177 13.85 -10.09 7.16
CA SER A 177 14.47 -10.80 8.29
C SER A 177 15.35 -9.87 9.13
N SER A 178 16.07 -8.94 8.50
CA SER A 178 16.92 -7.96 9.20
C SER A 178 16.10 -6.96 10.03
N ILE A 179 14.93 -6.53 9.54
CA ILE A 179 14.01 -5.65 10.27
C ILE A 179 13.44 -6.37 11.51
N PHE A 180 12.99 -7.62 11.34
CA PHE A 180 12.47 -8.40 12.46
C PHE A 180 13.56 -8.81 13.46
N ALA A 181 14.77 -9.14 12.99
CA ALA A 181 15.91 -9.43 13.86
C ALA A 181 16.24 -8.22 14.75
N GLY A 182 16.24 -7.00 14.20
CA GLY A 182 16.42 -5.78 15.01
C GLY A 182 15.34 -5.61 16.06
N SER A 183 14.10 -5.87 15.67
CA SER A 183 12.95 -5.79 16.56
C SER A 183 12.98 -6.81 17.70
N PHE A 184 13.46 -8.04 17.45
CA PHE A 184 13.53 -9.12 18.43
C PHE A 184 14.76 -9.03 19.35
N TYR A 185 15.90 -8.58 18.83
CA TYR A 185 17.18 -8.61 19.55
C TYR A 185 17.61 -7.25 20.12
N GLY A 186 16.93 -6.16 19.75
CA GLY A 186 17.09 -4.86 20.39
C GLY A 186 18.14 -3.95 19.75
N PHE A 187 18.41 -4.09 18.46
CA PHE A 187 19.25 -3.15 17.70
C PHE A 187 18.43 -2.34 16.68
N SER A 188 18.85 -1.11 16.38
CA SER A 188 18.16 -0.25 15.40
C SER A 188 18.54 -0.62 13.97
N THR A 189 17.57 -0.65 13.07
CA THR A 189 17.78 -0.97 11.65
C THR A 189 17.66 0.29 10.80
N THR A 190 18.66 0.59 9.98
CA THR A 190 18.63 1.73 9.03
C THR A 190 18.60 1.20 7.60
N LEU A 191 17.50 1.45 6.88
CA LEU A 191 17.28 0.98 5.51
C LEU A 191 17.86 2.00 4.51
N LEU A 192 18.81 1.54 3.71
CA LEU A 192 19.44 2.29 2.64
C LEU A 192 18.75 1.96 1.31
N PRO A 193 18.43 2.96 0.46
CA PRO A 193 17.89 2.72 -0.87
C PRO A 193 18.89 1.91 -1.70
N HIS A 194 18.38 0.89 -2.38
CA HIS A 194 19.15 0.07 -3.30
C HIS A 194 19.24 0.73 -4.69
N GLY A 195 20.29 0.44 -5.45
CA GLY A 195 20.44 0.90 -6.84
C GLY A 195 20.84 2.36 -7.01
N VAL A 196 21.33 3.01 -5.94
CA VAL A 196 21.88 4.38 -6.00
C VAL A 196 23.34 4.37 -6.47
N SER A 197 23.83 5.52 -6.98
CA SER A 197 25.24 5.65 -7.38
C SER A 197 26.17 5.58 -6.17
N THR A 198 27.42 5.16 -6.40
CA THR A 198 28.44 4.99 -5.36
C THR A 198 28.69 6.29 -4.57
N GLU A 199 28.66 7.44 -5.23
CA GLU A 199 28.84 8.76 -4.58
C GLU A 199 27.71 9.09 -3.62
N VAL A 200 26.46 8.91 -4.07
CA VAL A 200 25.28 9.10 -3.23
C VAL A 200 25.35 8.14 -2.06
N PHE A 201 25.66 6.87 -2.31
CA PHE A 201 25.78 5.87 -1.25
C PHE A 201 26.81 6.23 -0.19
N LYS A 202 28.01 6.69 -0.58
CA LYS A 202 29.03 7.17 0.38
C LYS A 202 28.50 8.29 1.25
N SER A 203 27.72 9.20 0.67
CA SER A 203 27.06 10.28 1.41
C SER A 203 25.98 9.77 2.38
N LEU A 204 25.28 8.68 2.04
CA LEU A 204 24.31 8.05 2.94
C LEU A 204 25.02 7.36 4.10
N LEU A 205 26.08 6.59 3.81
CA LEU A 205 26.85 5.90 4.84
C LEU A 205 27.46 6.86 5.85
N SER A 206 28.00 8.00 5.40
CA SER A 206 28.57 9.00 6.31
C SER A 206 27.54 9.63 7.26
N LYS A 207 26.26 9.67 6.85
CA LYS A 207 25.14 10.09 7.71
C LYS A 207 24.65 9.00 8.66
N THR A 208 25.03 7.74 8.46
CA THR A 208 24.63 6.65 9.36
C THR A 208 25.59 6.51 10.54
N THR A 209 25.06 6.12 11.70
CA THR A 209 25.85 5.78 12.89
C THR A 209 25.99 4.26 13.04
N ALA A 210 25.95 3.52 11.93
CA ALA A 210 25.89 2.07 11.94
C ALA A 210 27.26 1.44 12.26
N ASP A 211 27.24 0.35 13.03
CA ASP A 211 28.41 -0.48 13.35
C ASP A 211 28.44 -1.77 12.51
N TYR A 212 27.28 -2.17 12.00
CA TYR A 212 27.06 -3.29 11.10
C TYR A 212 26.54 -2.83 9.74
N LEU A 213 26.97 -3.49 8.67
CA LEU A 213 26.43 -3.34 7.33
C LEU A 213 25.98 -4.69 6.78
N ILE A 214 24.72 -4.77 6.34
CA ILE A 214 24.17 -5.91 5.60
C ILE A 214 23.93 -5.41 4.17
N ALA A 215 24.60 -6.01 3.19
CA ALA A 215 24.51 -5.55 1.80
C ALA A 215 24.63 -6.69 0.79
N ASP A 216 24.19 -6.43 -0.44
CA ASP A 216 24.34 -7.37 -1.55
C ASP A 216 25.83 -7.54 -1.91
N ALA A 217 26.30 -8.79 -1.96
CA ALA A 217 27.67 -9.12 -2.33
C ALA A 217 28.03 -8.61 -3.73
N GLY A 218 29.22 -8.02 -3.88
CA GLY A 218 29.73 -7.54 -5.17
C GLY A 218 29.14 -6.22 -5.69
N THR A 219 28.28 -5.56 -4.90
CA THR A 219 27.78 -4.22 -5.26
C THR A 219 28.73 -3.10 -4.87
N MET A 220 29.65 -3.36 -3.93
CA MET A 220 30.47 -2.33 -3.29
C MET A 220 31.86 -2.81 -2.93
N ASP A 221 32.82 -1.90 -3.01
CA ASP A 221 34.20 -2.13 -2.56
C ASP A 221 34.35 -1.80 -1.06
N LEU A 222 35.15 -2.61 -0.36
CA LEU A 222 35.41 -2.45 1.07
C LEU A 222 36.15 -1.15 1.39
N ASP A 223 37.02 -0.70 0.49
CA ASP A 223 37.76 0.56 0.63
C ASP A 223 36.82 1.78 0.60
N ASP A 224 35.79 1.72 -0.25
CA ASP A 224 34.77 2.74 -0.35
C ASP A 224 33.95 2.86 0.93
N ILE A 225 33.59 1.73 1.55
CA ILE A 225 32.87 1.67 2.82
C ILE A 225 33.74 2.26 3.94
N SER A 226 35.02 1.86 4.02
CA SER A 226 35.98 2.37 5.00
C SER A 226 36.19 3.88 4.90
N SER A 227 36.25 4.39 3.66
CA SER A 227 36.39 5.83 3.40
C SER A 227 35.16 6.63 3.84
N ALA A 228 33.96 6.05 3.66
CA ALA A 228 32.70 6.71 3.94
C ALA A 228 32.35 6.70 5.43
N ASN A 229 32.57 5.57 6.11
CA ASN A 229 32.23 5.44 7.51
C ASN A 229 33.17 4.49 8.28
N LYS A 230 33.89 5.06 9.25
CA LYS A 230 34.83 4.35 10.12
C LYS A 230 34.15 3.58 11.27
N SER A 231 32.87 3.82 11.54
CA SER A 231 32.14 3.09 12.61
C SER A 231 31.79 1.67 12.21
N ILE A 232 31.61 1.42 10.91
CA ILE A 232 31.27 0.10 10.38
C ILE A 232 32.51 -0.80 10.46
N LYS A 233 32.42 -1.85 11.27
CA LYS A 233 33.52 -2.83 11.44
C LYS A 233 33.11 -4.23 10.99
N ASN A 234 31.82 -4.53 11.05
CA ASN A 234 31.29 -5.84 10.75
C ASN A 234 30.38 -5.75 9.52
N ILE A 235 30.62 -6.61 8.53
CA ILE A 235 29.90 -6.62 7.27
C ILE A 235 29.35 -8.03 7.05
N ILE A 236 28.06 -8.12 6.71
CA ILE A 236 27.38 -9.35 6.36
C ILE A 236 26.98 -9.27 4.89
N TRP A 237 27.61 -10.08 4.06
CA TRP A 237 27.31 -10.14 2.63
C TRP A 237 26.16 -11.09 2.34
N VAL A 238 25.17 -10.59 1.61
CA VAL A 238 24.06 -11.38 1.06
C VAL A 238 24.39 -11.73 -0.38
N SER A 239 24.71 -13.00 -0.63
CA SER A 239 24.99 -13.51 -1.98
C SER A 239 23.70 -13.98 -2.66
N LYS A 240 23.39 -13.43 -3.84
CA LYS A 240 22.33 -13.97 -4.72
C LYS A 240 22.68 -15.39 -5.17
N ALA A 241 21.68 -16.17 -5.57
CA ALA A 241 21.83 -17.58 -5.95
C ALA A 241 23.00 -17.86 -6.92
N ALA A 242 23.23 -16.98 -7.90
CA ALA A 242 24.32 -17.12 -8.87
C ALA A 242 25.73 -16.88 -8.28
N GLY A 243 25.84 -16.13 -7.19
CA GLY A 243 27.11 -15.74 -6.56
C GLY A 243 27.44 -16.54 -5.30
N GLN A 244 26.68 -17.58 -4.96
CA GLN A 244 26.85 -18.35 -3.73
C GLN A 244 28.15 -19.18 -3.70
N HIS A 245 28.73 -19.47 -4.87
CA HIS A 245 29.97 -20.24 -4.98
C HIS A 245 31.24 -19.39 -4.83
N ILE A 246 31.10 -18.06 -4.78
CA ILE A 246 32.23 -17.14 -4.61
C ILE A 246 32.43 -16.92 -3.12
N ASP A 247 33.63 -17.20 -2.63
CA ASP A 247 34.01 -16.84 -1.27
C ASP A 247 34.40 -15.36 -1.20
N TRP A 248 33.49 -14.55 -0.68
CA TRP A 248 33.67 -13.11 -0.51
C TRP A 248 34.50 -12.75 0.74
N THR A 249 34.95 -13.73 1.53
CA THR A 249 35.63 -13.50 2.82
C THR A 249 37.16 -13.48 2.72
N GLU A 250 37.77 -14.18 1.76
CA GLU A 250 39.22 -14.40 1.65
C GLU A 250 40.05 -13.12 1.42
N LYS A 251 39.47 -12.05 0.86
CA LYS A 251 40.16 -10.80 0.50
C LYS A 251 39.80 -9.61 1.39
N SER A 252 39.37 -9.85 2.63
CA SER A 252 39.01 -8.76 3.55
C SER A 252 40.25 -7.97 4.04
N PRO A 253 40.27 -6.63 3.93
CA PRO A 253 41.33 -5.80 4.49
C PRO A 253 41.39 -5.95 6.02
N ARG A 254 42.58 -5.76 6.62
CA ARG A 254 42.77 -5.85 8.07
C ARG A 254 41.87 -4.83 8.78
N GLY A 255 40.97 -5.31 9.65
CA GLY A 255 40.09 -4.48 10.47
C GLY A 255 38.59 -4.66 10.21
N PHE A 256 38.20 -5.32 9.12
CA PHE A 256 36.81 -5.69 8.85
C PHE A 256 36.56 -7.16 9.20
N SER A 257 35.46 -7.43 9.91
CA SER A 257 34.91 -8.79 10.00
C SER A 257 33.87 -8.96 8.92
N VAL A 258 34.22 -9.70 7.87
CA VAL A 258 33.34 -9.98 6.74
C VAL A 258 32.79 -11.40 6.88
N THR A 259 31.47 -11.54 6.92
CA THR A 259 30.79 -12.83 7.00
C THR A 259 29.78 -12.99 5.88
N SER A 260 29.59 -14.21 5.39
CA SER A 260 28.52 -14.53 4.42
C SER A 260 27.24 -14.86 5.18
N TRP A 261 26.13 -14.23 4.78
CA TRP A 261 24.81 -14.48 5.36
C TRP A 261 24.46 -15.97 5.36
N LYS A 262 24.70 -16.65 4.23
CA LYS A 262 24.38 -18.06 4.07
C LYS A 262 25.26 -18.96 4.94
N ALA A 263 26.57 -18.70 4.98
CA ALA A 263 27.48 -19.45 5.83
C ALA A 263 27.10 -19.32 7.32
N LEU A 264 26.80 -18.10 7.75
CA LEU A 264 26.37 -17.78 9.11
C LEU A 264 25.10 -18.55 9.50
N VAL A 265 24.12 -18.61 8.59
CA VAL A 265 22.89 -19.42 8.76
C VAL A 265 23.21 -20.91 8.81
N ASP A 266 24.00 -21.42 7.86
CA ASP A 266 24.28 -22.85 7.74
C ASP A 266 25.10 -23.40 8.93
N GLU A 267 26.04 -22.61 9.47
CA GLU A 267 26.83 -22.96 10.67
C GLU A 267 26.00 -22.99 11.96
N ASN A 268 25.00 -22.11 12.09
CA ASN A 268 24.24 -21.94 13.32
C ASN A 268 22.89 -22.67 13.32
N LYS A 269 22.52 -23.33 12.23
CA LYS A 269 21.27 -24.09 12.08
C LYS A 269 21.06 -25.15 13.15
N ALA A 270 22.12 -25.88 13.54
CA ALA A 270 22.01 -26.96 14.52
C ALA A 270 21.88 -26.46 15.98
N THR A 271 22.33 -25.24 16.25
CA THR A 271 22.42 -24.68 17.61
C THR A 271 21.25 -23.73 17.92
N THR A 272 20.56 -23.23 16.90
CA THR A 272 19.55 -22.18 17.04
C THR A 272 18.14 -22.72 16.85
N THR A 273 17.20 -22.26 17.67
CA THR A 273 15.80 -22.67 17.63
C THR A 273 15.04 -21.99 16.49
N SER A 274 14.12 -22.72 15.84
CA SER A 274 13.18 -22.21 14.84
C SER A 274 11.90 -21.60 15.45
N GLU A 275 11.82 -21.50 16.77
CA GLU A 275 10.68 -20.95 17.48
C GLU A 275 10.84 -19.43 17.67
N VAL A 276 9.70 -18.73 17.66
CA VAL A 276 9.67 -17.29 17.91
C VAL A 276 9.98 -17.04 19.38
N LEU A 277 10.89 -16.10 19.67
CA LEU A 277 11.24 -15.71 21.04
C LEU A 277 9.98 -15.43 21.87
N PRO A 278 9.95 -15.72 23.18
CA PRO A 278 8.78 -15.49 24.02
C PRO A 278 8.37 -14.01 24.07
N LEU A 279 7.12 -13.73 24.42
CA LEU A 279 6.62 -12.35 24.53
C LEU A 279 7.22 -11.69 25.77
N ASP A 280 8.09 -10.71 25.56
CA ASP A 280 8.60 -9.83 26.59
C ASP A 280 7.87 -8.48 26.49
N LYS A 281 7.07 -8.15 27.52
CA LYS A 281 6.22 -6.95 27.55
C LYS A 281 6.99 -5.69 27.96
N ASP A 282 8.13 -5.85 28.63
CA ASP A 282 8.92 -4.73 29.16
C ASP A 282 10.01 -4.29 28.18
N SER A 283 10.35 -5.14 27.22
CA SER A 283 11.33 -4.84 26.17
C SER A 283 10.79 -3.82 25.16
N GLN A 284 11.49 -2.68 25.05
CA GLN A 284 11.25 -1.68 24.01
C GLN A 284 11.81 -2.12 22.65
N VAL A 285 11.05 -1.86 21.60
CA VAL A 285 11.46 -2.13 20.22
C VAL A 285 12.20 -0.91 19.65
N PRO A 286 13.45 -1.08 19.18
CA PRO A 286 14.20 0.01 18.55
C PRO A 286 13.52 0.53 17.28
N PRO A 287 13.76 1.81 16.91
CA PRO A 287 13.20 2.39 15.70
C PRO A 287 13.83 1.82 14.43
N VAL A 288 13.04 1.83 13.35
CA VAL A 288 13.50 1.56 11.98
C VAL A 288 13.68 2.89 11.28
N SER A 289 14.91 3.18 10.87
CA SER A 289 15.24 4.41 10.14
C SER A 289 15.25 4.16 8.64
N ILE A 290 14.74 5.10 7.86
CA ILE A 290 14.66 4.99 6.41
C ILE A 290 15.22 6.28 5.80
N PHE A 291 16.08 6.12 4.79
CA PHE A 291 16.50 7.26 3.97
C PHE A 291 15.43 7.59 2.94
N THR A 292 14.93 8.81 3.00
CA THR A 292 13.94 9.31 2.04
C THR A 292 14.56 10.39 1.15
N PRO A 293 14.31 10.36 -0.16
CA PRO A 293 14.87 11.36 -1.07
C PRO A 293 14.24 12.73 -0.79
N THR A 294 15.09 13.71 -0.53
CA THR A 294 14.71 15.13 -0.41
C THR A 294 14.98 15.85 -1.72
N SER A 295 15.95 15.39 -2.51
CA SER A 295 16.19 15.76 -3.90
C SER A 295 16.69 14.57 -4.71
N ALA A 296 16.99 14.76 -6.00
CA ALA A 296 17.53 13.70 -6.85
C ALA A 296 18.86 13.12 -6.30
N THR A 297 19.61 13.89 -5.49
CA THR A 297 20.92 13.49 -4.97
C THR A 297 21.03 13.58 -3.45
N SER A 298 20.08 14.21 -2.76
CA SER A 298 20.07 14.36 -1.30
C SER A 298 18.99 13.52 -0.65
N TYR A 299 19.34 12.95 0.51
CA TYR A 299 18.44 12.14 1.33
C TYR A 299 18.52 12.56 2.78
N ASP A 300 17.38 12.47 3.44
CA ASP A 300 17.24 12.66 4.87
C ASP A 300 16.84 11.37 5.57
N VAL A 301 17.31 11.21 6.81
CA VAL A 301 17.02 10.02 7.62
C VAL A 301 15.76 10.29 8.43
N VAL A 302 14.72 9.51 8.15
CA VAL A 302 13.50 9.51 8.94
C VAL A 302 13.49 8.32 9.88
N LYS A 303 13.32 8.57 11.19
CA LYS A 303 13.30 7.53 12.22
C LYS A 303 11.86 7.16 12.56
N TYR A 304 11.40 5.98 12.15
CA TYR A 304 10.08 5.47 12.51
C TYR A 304 10.15 4.60 13.76
N THR A 305 9.32 4.90 14.74
CA THR A 305 9.13 4.01 15.89
C THR A 305 8.29 2.79 15.52
N SER A 306 8.34 1.73 16.33
CA SER A 306 7.45 0.56 16.22
C SER A 306 5.98 1.00 16.17
N GLU A 307 5.59 1.93 17.05
CA GLU A 307 4.23 2.49 17.09
C GLU A 307 3.81 3.17 15.79
N ASN A 308 4.70 3.98 15.18
CA ASN A 308 4.38 4.63 13.91
C ASN A 308 4.06 3.61 12.81
N LEU A 309 4.88 2.55 12.66
CA LEU A 309 4.71 1.54 11.62
C LEU A 309 3.46 0.67 11.85
N ILE A 310 3.11 0.40 13.10
CA ILE A 310 1.97 -0.45 13.47
C ILE A 310 0.67 0.34 13.36
N SER A 311 0.66 1.59 13.81
CA SER A 311 -0.44 2.51 13.58
C SER A 311 -0.73 2.65 12.09
N ALA A 312 0.32 2.78 11.26
CA ALA A 312 0.20 2.82 9.81
C ALA A 312 -0.39 1.53 9.23
N THR A 313 0.13 0.39 9.66
CA THR A 313 -0.34 -0.94 9.21
C THR A 313 -1.81 -1.15 9.58
N ALA A 314 -2.20 -0.81 10.81
CA ALA A 314 -3.58 -0.92 11.29
C ALA A 314 -4.52 0.03 10.54
N ALA A 315 -4.07 1.24 10.22
CA ALA A 315 -4.84 2.20 9.45
C ALA A 315 -5.07 1.74 8.00
N LEU A 316 -4.03 1.20 7.34
CA LEU A 316 -4.15 0.64 5.99
C LEU A 316 -5.11 -0.56 5.95
N LEU A 317 -5.03 -1.48 6.93
CA LEU A 317 -5.96 -2.60 7.03
C LEU A 317 -7.42 -2.14 7.17
N ALA A 318 -7.66 -1.02 7.84
CA ALA A 318 -9.00 -0.48 8.01
C ALA A 318 -9.56 0.24 6.79
N THR A 319 -8.71 0.62 5.82
CA THR A 319 -9.18 1.13 4.52
C THR A 319 -9.92 0.07 3.71
N LEU A 320 -9.73 -1.21 4.04
CA LEU A 320 -10.41 -2.33 3.41
C LEU A 320 -11.77 -2.57 4.08
N PRO A 321 -12.88 -2.48 3.33
CA PRO A 321 -14.21 -2.87 3.80
C PRO A 321 -14.23 -4.33 4.26
N ARG A 322 -15.19 -4.69 5.11
CA ARG A 322 -15.33 -6.05 5.67
C ARG A 322 -15.34 -7.16 4.60
N THR A 323 -15.96 -6.89 3.45
CA THR A 323 -16.06 -7.81 2.30
C THR A 323 -14.76 -7.99 1.52
N HIS A 324 -13.79 -7.08 1.70
CA HIS A 324 -12.53 -7.04 0.96
C HIS A 324 -11.31 -7.02 1.88
N LYS A 325 -11.45 -7.47 3.12
CA LYS A 325 -10.31 -7.64 4.03
C LYS A 325 -9.28 -8.59 3.42
N LEU A 326 -8.04 -8.42 3.85
CA LEU A 326 -6.98 -9.38 3.55
C LEU A 326 -7.29 -10.72 4.20
N SER A 327 -7.15 -11.79 3.44
CA SER A 327 -7.34 -13.17 3.88
C SER A 327 -6.18 -14.07 3.44
N THR A 328 -6.17 -15.30 3.93
CA THR A 328 -5.18 -16.34 3.59
C THR A 328 -5.16 -16.71 2.11
N SER A 329 -6.26 -16.47 1.40
CA SER A 329 -6.39 -16.65 -0.05
C SER A 329 -5.70 -15.57 -0.88
N ASP A 330 -5.33 -14.44 -0.28
CA ASP A 330 -4.78 -13.31 -1.02
C ASP A 330 -3.28 -13.42 -1.20
N THR A 331 -2.82 -13.02 -2.38
CA THR A 331 -1.42 -12.79 -2.72
C THR A 331 -1.19 -11.30 -2.90
N VAL A 332 -0.29 -10.73 -2.09
CA VAL A 332 0.10 -9.32 -2.11
C VAL A 332 1.48 -9.19 -2.75
N LEU A 333 1.57 -8.40 -3.81
CA LEU A 333 2.83 -8.10 -4.50
C LEU A 333 3.06 -6.59 -4.51
N SER A 334 4.28 -6.17 -4.19
CA SER A 334 4.71 -4.78 -4.35
C SER A 334 5.77 -4.67 -5.45
N THR A 335 5.57 -3.75 -6.38
CA THR A 335 6.59 -3.33 -7.36
C THR A 335 7.45 -2.17 -6.83
N LEU A 336 7.12 -1.64 -5.65
CA LEU A 336 7.85 -0.57 -4.98
C LEU A 336 8.86 -1.14 -3.98
N SER A 337 9.92 -0.39 -3.71
CA SER A 337 10.93 -0.77 -2.70
C SER A 337 10.35 -0.74 -1.28
N PHE A 338 10.67 -1.75 -0.46
CA PHE A 338 10.38 -1.80 0.98
C PHE A 338 11.23 -0.81 1.79
N THR A 339 12.16 -0.11 1.16
CA THR A 339 12.80 1.09 1.71
C THR A 339 11.89 2.31 1.71
N ASN A 340 10.60 2.18 1.35
CA ASN A 340 9.58 3.20 1.52
C ASN A 340 8.56 2.76 2.58
N SER A 341 8.09 3.68 3.42
CA SER A 341 7.20 3.35 4.55
C SER A 341 5.84 2.76 4.11
N TYR A 342 5.27 3.25 3.01
CA TYR A 342 3.97 2.78 2.49
C TYR A 342 3.97 1.31 2.01
N PRO A 343 4.83 0.89 1.06
CA PRO A 343 4.88 -0.52 0.65
C PRO A 343 5.35 -1.43 1.79
N LEU A 344 6.22 -0.96 2.68
CA LEU A 344 6.60 -1.70 3.89
C LEU A 344 5.38 -1.95 4.80
N ALA A 345 4.57 -0.93 5.07
CA ALA A 345 3.36 -1.06 5.88
C ALA A 345 2.33 -2.02 5.25
N TRP A 346 2.21 -2.05 3.91
CA TRP A 346 1.39 -3.06 3.23
C TRP A 346 1.98 -4.47 3.30
N ALA A 347 3.30 -4.63 3.24
CA ALA A 347 3.95 -5.93 3.45
C ALA A 347 3.70 -6.44 4.88
N LEU A 348 3.81 -5.57 5.88
CA LEU A 348 3.47 -5.85 7.27
C LEU A 348 1.97 -6.17 7.44
N ALA A 349 1.08 -5.47 6.74
CA ALA A 349 -0.35 -5.75 6.72
C ALA A 349 -0.65 -7.15 6.18
N ALA A 350 0.02 -7.54 5.08
CA ALA A 350 -0.12 -8.86 4.48
C ALA A 350 0.29 -9.96 5.47
N LEU A 351 1.43 -9.80 6.14
CA LEU A 351 1.92 -10.74 7.15
C LEU A 351 0.96 -10.85 8.34
N TYR A 352 0.46 -9.72 8.86
CA TYR A 352 -0.48 -9.70 9.99
C TYR A 352 -1.82 -10.37 9.66
N SER A 353 -2.30 -10.21 8.43
CA SER A 353 -3.54 -10.84 7.95
C SER A 353 -3.36 -12.28 7.47
N ASN A 354 -2.16 -12.85 7.63
CA ASN A 354 -1.80 -14.18 7.13
C ASN A 354 -2.01 -14.36 5.61
N ALA A 355 -1.95 -13.26 4.83
CA ALA A 355 -1.94 -13.31 3.38
C ALA A 355 -0.56 -13.73 2.86
N THR A 356 -0.51 -14.21 1.62
CA THR A 356 0.76 -14.57 0.98
C THR A 356 1.47 -13.31 0.48
N LEU A 357 2.72 -13.11 0.91
CA LEU A 357 3.55 -11.98 0.48
C LEU A 357 4.50 -12.43 -0.64
N SER A 358 4.28 -11.95 -1.85
CA SER A 358 5.17 -12.16 -2.98
C SER A 358 6.17 -11.00 -3.08
N ILE A 359 7.45 -11.33 -3.00
CA ILE A 359 8.58 -10.39 -3.02
C ILE A 359 9.29 -10.51 -4.37
N ASN A 360 9.52 -9.38 -5.02
CA ASN A 360 10.28 -9.30 -6.26
C ASN A 360 11.45 -8.33 -6.08
N SER A 361 12.65 -8.74 -6.46
CA SER A 361 13.86 -7.89 -6.38
C SER A 361 13.85 -6.74 -7.38
N VAL A 362 13.09 -6.84 -8.47
CA VAL A 362 12.89 -5.73 -9.43
C VAL A 362 11.83 -4.79 -8.86
N ALA A 363 12.30 -3.84 -8.04
CA ALA A 363 11.44 -2.86 -7.37
C ALA A 363 11.91 -1.43 -7.66
N GLY A 364 10.97 -0.53 -7.95
CA GLY A 364 11.27 0.86 -8.26
C GLY A 364 10.16 1.57 -9.03
N ASP A 365 10.41 2.82 -9.38
CA ASP A 365 9.48 3.61 -10.19
C ASP A 365 9.62 3.25 -11.68
N GLY A 366 8.48 3.08 -12.35
CA GLY A 366 8.44 2.79 -13.79
C GLY A 366 8.79 1.36 -14.21
N VAL A 367 8.79 0.40 -13.29
CA VAL A 367 9.08 -1.02 -13.58
C VAL A 367 8.01 -1.60 -14.53
N PRO A 368 8.38 -2.39 -15.56
CA PRO A 368 7.40 -3.03 -16.45
C PRO A 368 6.50 -4.00 -15.69
N LEU A 369 5.20 -3.67 -15.61
CA LEU A 369 4.24 -4.39 -14.79
C LEU A 369 4.10 -5.87 -15.21
N ASP A 370 4.10 -6.16 -16.51
CA ASP A 370 3.97 -7.53 -17.02
C ASP A 370 5.13 -8.43 -16.58
N ALA A 371 6.34 -7.88 -16.47
CA ALA A 371 7.51 -8.61 -15.99
C ALA A 371 7.51 -8.78 -14.47
N ALA A 372 7.02 -7.78 -13.74
CA ALA A 372 6.93 -7.85 -12.29
C ALA A 372 5.89 -8.86 -11.80
N VAL A 373 4.84 -9.12 -12.60
CA VAL A 373 3.66 -9.87 -12.18
C VAL A 373 3.56 -11.29 -12.78
N SER A 374 4.32 -11.61 -13.83
CA SER A 374 4.12 -12.77 -14.71
C SER A 374 3.89 -14.12 -14.04
N LEU A 375 4.54 -14.41 -12.89
CA LEU A 375 4.38 -15.68 -12.17
C LEU A 375 3.50 -15.57 -10.92
N ALA A 376 3.53 -14.43 -10.21
CA ALA A 376 2.91 -14.29 -8.90
C ALA A 376 1.37 -14.28 -8.93
N ARG A 377 0.77 -13.83 -10.07
CA ARG A 377 -0.69 -13.65 -10.24
C ARG A 377 -1.36 -13.04 -8.98
N PRO A 378 -0.93 -11.83 -8.57
CA PRO A 378 -1.32 -11.21 -7.33
C PRO A 378 -2.81 -10.87 -7.32
N SER A 379 -3.44 -11.11 -6.18
CA SER A 379 -4.77 -10.57 -5.89
C SER A 379 -4.72 -9.07 -5.59
N ILE A 380 -3.62 -8.61 -4.98
CA ILE A 380 -3.42 -7.23 -4.56
C ILE A 380 -2.06 -6.77 -5.05
N LEU A 381 -2.07 -5.64 -5.76
CA LEU A 381 -0.88 -5.04 -6.35
C LEU A 381 -0.62 -3.68 -5.72
N ILE A 382 0.60 -3.43 -5.26
CA ILE A 382 1.06 -2.11 -4.82
C ILE A 382 2.08 -1.61 -5.83
N THR A 383 1.82 -0.49 -6.48
CA THR A 383 2.64 -0.01 -7.60
C THR A 383 2.69 1.51 -7.69
N SER A 384 3.76 2.04 -8.28
CA SER A 384 3.90 3.49 -8.49
C SER A 384 2.94 4.05 -9.54
N PRO A 385 2.58 5.34 -9.43
CA PRO A 385 1.83 6.06 -10.45
C PRO A 385 2.53 6.02 -11.83
N THR A 386 3.85 6.17 -11.87
CA THR A 386 4.65 6.13 -13.10
C THR A 386 4.52 4.79 -13.82
N THR A 387 4.63 3.69 -13.10
CA THR A 387 4.43 2.33 -13.62
C THR A 387 3.05 2.17 -14.24
N ILE A 388 2.02 2.71 -13.60
CA ILE A 388 0.64 2.69 -14.12
C ILE A 388 0.50 3.55 -15.37
N THR A 389 1.03 4.76 -15.40
CA THR A 389 0.98 5.61 -16.60
C THR A 389 1.70 4.95 -17.78
N ASN A 390 2.83 4.29 -17.53
CA ASN A 390 3.57 3.53 -18.54
C ASN A 390 2.75 2.34 -19.03
N TYR A 391 2.12 1.60 -18.11
CA TYR A 391 1.24 0.48 -18.45
C TYR A 391 0.05 0.93 -19.30
N LEU A 392 -0.66 1.99 -18.91
CA LEU A 392 -1.82 2.49 -19.66
C LEU A 392 -1.44 3.08 -21.04
N LYS A 393 -0.19 3.50 -21.23
CA LYS A 393 0.30 3.99 -22.53
C LYS A 393 0.96 2.90 -23.38
N HIS A 394 1.21 1.73 -22.80
CA HIS A 394 1.97 0.68 -23.47
C HIS A 394 1.13 0.06 -24.61
N PRO A 395 1.68 -0.14 -25.81
CA PRO A 395 0.91 -0.61 -26.98
C PRO A 395 0.37 -2.03 -26.83
N THR A 396 0.94 -2.85 -25.95
CA THR A 396 0.46 -4.21 -25.66
C THR A 396 -0.67 -4.25 -24.65
N THR A 397 -0.97 -3.11 -24.00
CA THR A 397 -2.06 -3.04 -23.02
C THR A 397 -3.38 -3.05 -23.78
N ILE A 398 -4.19 -4.08 -23.51
CA ILE A 398 -5.47 -4.23 -24.19
C ILE A 398 -6.47 -3.31 -23.50
N HIS A 399 -6.84 -2.24 -24.19
CA HIS A 399 -7.87 -1.34 -23.70
C HIS A 399 -9.27 -1.86 -24.01
N PRO A 400 -10.25 -1.62 -23.11
CA PRO A 400 -11.65 -1.87 -23.42
C PRO A 400 -12.08 -1.10 -24.69
N SER A 401 -12.84 -1.77 -25.56
CA SER A 401 -13.41 -1.17 -26.77
C SER A 401 -14.38 -0.02 -26.45
N GLY A 402 -14.70 0.84 -27.41
CA GLY A 402 -15.56 2.01 -27.18
C GLY A 402 -16.92 1.68 -26.54
N LEU A 403 -17.56 0.58 -26.97
CA LEU A 403 -18.80 0.09 -26.36
C LEU A 403 -18.56 -0.44 -24.93
N ALA A 404 -17.48 -1.18 -24.70
CA ALA A 404 -17.13 -1.69 -23.37
C ALA A 404 -16.76 -0.58 -22.39
N MET A 405 -16.13 0.49 -22.86
CA MET A 405 -15.87 1.71 -22.08
C MET A 405 -17.17 2.43 -21.74
N TYR A 406 -18.09 2.52 -22.68
CA TYR A 406 -19.38 3.17 -22.45
C TYR A 406 -20.23 2.41 -21.43
N THR A 407 -20.38 1.10 -21.57
CA THR A 407 -21.14 0.27 -20.63
C THR A 407 -20.42 0.17 -19.28
N GLY A 408 -19.10 0.03 -19.29
CA GLY A 408 -18.27 -0.01 -18.09
C GLY A 408 -18.33 1.28 -17.29
N SER A 409 -18.19 2.43 -17.93
CA SER A 409 -18.30 3.74 -17.26
C SER A 409 -19.70 4.00 -16.69
N ARG A 410 -20.76 3.53 -17.36
CA ARG A 410 -22.12 3.54 -16.80
C ARG A 410 -22.23 2.67 -15.56
N SER A 411 -21.64 1.48 -15.56
CA SER A 411 -21.62 0.59 -14.40
C SER A 411 -20.86 1.20 -13.22
N LEU A 412 -19.70 1.82 -13.46
CA LEU A 412 -18.94 2.54 -12.43
C LEU A 412 -19.73 3.71 -11.84
N ARG A 413 -20.41 4.51 -12.70
CA ARG A 413 -21.30 5.60 -12.24
C ARG A 413 -22.48 5.09 -11.42
N ALA A 414 -22.98 3.90 -11.73
CA ALA A 414 -24.00 3.22 -10.94
C ALA A 414 -23.45 2.59 -9.64
N GLY A 415 -22.18 2.81 -9.29
CA GLY A 415 -21.56 2.30 -8.07
C GLY A 415 -21.17 0.82 -8.15
N ASN A 416 -21.03 0.27 -9.35
CA ASN A 416 -20.72 -1.14 -9.56
C ASN A 416 -19.42 -1.33 -10.34
N LEU A 417 -18.56 -2.23 -9.89
CA LEU A 417 -17.43 -2.69 -10.71
C LEU A 417 -17.96 -3.67 -11.78
N PRO A 418 -17.66 -3.46 -13.08
CA PRO A 418 -18.06 -4.39 -14.13
C PRO A 418 -17.54 -5.80 -13.88
N SER A 419 -18.38 -6.80 -14.13
CA SER A 419 -17.93 -8.20 -14.09
C SER A 419 -17.07 -8.51 -15.33
N SER A 420 -15.98 -9.27 -15.13
CA SER A 420 -14.94 -9.60 -16.11
C SER A 420 -15.42 -10.27 -17.43
N ARG A 421 -16.70 -10.67 -17.54
CA ARG A 421 -17.23 -11.56 -18.60
C ARG A 421 -17.27 -10.99 -20.04
N GLY A 422 -16.61 -9.87 -20.32
CA GLY A 422 -16.54 -9.33 -21.68
C GLY A 422 -15.42 -8.30 -21.90
N GLN A 423 -14.49 -8.15 -20.97
CA GLN A 423 -13.39 -7.19 -21.09
C GLN A 423 -12.06 -7.92 -21.32
N PRO A 424 -11.21 -7.44 -22.22
CA PRO A 424 -9.89 -8.02 -22.42
C PRO A 424 -8.98 -7.64 -21.24
N SER A 425 -9.06 -8.38 -20.14
CA SER A 425 -8.05 -8.30 -19.10
C SER A 425 -6.79 -9.04 -19.56
N SER A 426 -5.60 -8.48 -19.35
CA SER A 426 -4.36 -9.24 -19.46
C SER A 426 -4.49 -10.51 -18.62
N ALA A 427 -4.30 -11.70 -19.21
CA ALA A 427 -4.42 -12.99 -18.52
C ALA A 427 -3.54 -13.05 -17.25
N ILE A 428 -2.45 -12.27 -17.23
CA ILE A 428 -1.48 -12.15 -16.13
C ILE A 428 -2.09 -11.48 -14.89
N LEU A 429 -3.05 -10.56 -15.07
CA LEU A 429 -3.70 -9.78 -14.01
C LEU A 429 -5.16 -10.21 -13.74
N SER A 430 -5.56 -11.38 -14.24
CA SER A 430 -6.93 -11.89 -14.12
C SER A 430 -7.41 -12.11 -12.66
N ASN A 431 -6.49 -12.38 -11.74
CA ASN A 431 -6.81 -12.59 -10.31
C ASN A 431 -6.84 -11.29 -9.50
N LEU A 432 -6.51 -10.15 -10.12
CA LEU A 432 -6.35 -8.88 -9.43
C LEU A 432 -7.70 -8.34 -8.98
N ARG A 433 -7.86 -8.14 -7.66
CA ARG A 433 -9.07 -7.56 -7.07
C ARG A 433 -8.89 -6.10 -6.66
N ALA A 434 -7.67 -5.69 -6.31
CA ALA A 434 -7.37 -4.34 -5.87
C ALA A 434 -5.94 -3.89 -6.24
N VAL A 435 -5.78 -2.60 -6.53
CA VAL A 435 -4.51 -1.93 -6.80
C VAL A 435 -4.35 -0.74 -5.87
N PHE A 436 -3.21 -0.66 -5.20
CA PHE A 436 -2.86 0.43 -4.30
C PHE A 436 -1.70 1.25 -4.89
N ILE A 437 -1.92 2.55 -5.03
CA ILE A 437 -1.02 3.46 -5.73
C ILE A 437 -0.69 4.61 -4.78
N PRO A 438 0.57 4.75 -4.31
CA PRO A 438 0.97 5.89 -3.51
C PRO A 438 1.38 7.07 -4.39
N GLN A 439 0.79 8.23 -4.15
CA GLN A 439 1.25 9.53 -4.61
C GLN A 439 2.17 10.11 -3.53
N HIS A 440 3.44 10.27 -3.87
CA HIS A 440 4.41 10.93 -2.98
C HIS A 440 4.28 12.45 -3.07
N ILE A 441 4.24 13.13 -1.93
CA ILE A 441 4.48 14.58 -1.84
C ILE A 441 5.99 14.79 -1.59
N PRO A 442 6.71 15.47 -2.49
CA PRO A 442 8.09 15.85 -2.22
C PRO A 442 8.17 16.84 -1.04
N SER A 443 9.15 16.65 -0.15
CA SER A 443 9.36 17.52 1.01
C SER A 443 9.86 18.93 0.66
N ASP A 444 10.30 19.14 -0.58
CA ASP A 444 10.71 20.46 -1.09
C ASP A 444 10.09 20.69 -2.48
N THR A 445 9.45 21.85 -2.64
CA THR A 445 8.89 22.35 -3.91
C THR A 445 9.91 22.46 -5.05
N SER A 446 11.22 22.46 -4.75
CA SER A 446 12.29 22.44 -5.75
C SER A 446 12.42 21.09 -6.48
N VAL A 447 11.95 20.01 -5.86
CA VAL A 447 11.84 18.70 -6.52
C VAL A 447 10.52 18.67 -7.25
N THR A 448 10.57 19.02 -8.52
CA THR A 448 9.53 18.64 -9.46
C THR A 448 9.51 17.11 -9.53
N SER A 449 8.79 16.44 -8.62
CA SER A 449 8.20 15.15 -8.95
C SER A 449 7.43 15.43 -10.22
N SER A 450 7.94 14.93 -11.35
CA SER A 450 7.46 15.32 -12.67
C SER A 450 5.93 15.27 -12.66
N SER A 451 5.29 16.37 -13.06
CA SER A 451 3.83 16.46 -13.16
C SER A 451 3.24 15.31 -13.99
N SER A 452 4.07 14.65 -14.81
CA SER A 452 3.77 13.40 -15.53
C SER A 452 3.54 12.16 -14.67
N SER A 453 3.77 12.21 -13.35
CA SER A 453 3.57 11.08 -12.44
C SER A 453 2.22 11.12 -11.71
N ARG A 454 1.46 12.21 -11.74
CA ARG A 454 0.18 12.27 -11.03
C ARG A 454 -0.92 11.61 -11.87
N LEU A 455 -1.79 10.83 -11.22
CA LEU A 455 -2.93 10.18 -11.86
C LEU A 455 -4.19 11.00 -11.64
N THR A 456 -4.91 11.28 -12.72
CA THR A 456 -6.18 11.99 -12.67
C THR A 456 -7.31 11.04 -12.28
N SER A 457 -8.43 11.57 -11.80
CA SER A 457 -9.62 10.77 -11.52
C SER A 457 -10.07 9.95 -12.75
N SER A 458 -9.96 10.53 -13.94
CA SER A 458 -10.29 9.84 -15.20
C SER A 458 -9.32 8.71 -15.54
N ASP A 459 -8.02 8.88 -15.24
CA ASP A 459 -7.02 7.81 -15.39
C ASP A 459 -7.31 6.65 -14.44
N LEU A 460 -7.68 6.95 -13.18
CA LEU A 460 -8.06 5.93 -12.21
C LEU A 460 -9.34 5.19 -12.64
N SER A 461 -10.31 5.87 -13.25
CA SER A 461 -11.51 5.23 -13.82
C SER A 461 -11.16 4.32 -14.99
N THR A 462 -10.29 4.78 -15.90
CA THR A 462 -9.79 3.98 -17.03
C THR A 462 -9.03 2.75 -16.54
N LEU A 463 -8.23 2.89 -15.48
CA LEU A 463 -7.53 1.77 -14.86
C LEU A 463 -8.48 0.73 -14.25
N ARG A 464 -9.54 1.17 -13.54
CA ARG A 464 -10.58 0.27 -13.01
C ARG A 464 -11.22 -0.56 -14.11
N LEU A 465 -11.48 0.04 -15.27
CA LEU A 465 -12.08 -0.66 -16.43
C LEU A 465 -11.07 -1.56 -17.16
N THR A 466 -9.80 -1.17 -17.23
CA THR A 466 -8.77 -1.96 -17.92
C THR A 466 -8.38 -3.19 -17.11
N LEU A 467 -8.25 -3.06 -15.79
CA LEU A 467 -7.85 -4.15 -14.90
C LEU A 467 -9.02 -4.91 -14.28
N THR A 468 -10.25 -4.41 -14.41
CA THR A 468 -11.43 -4.92 -13.66
C THR A 468 -11.17 -5.03 -12.15
N ALA A 469 -10.37 -4.11 -11.62
CA ALA A 469 -9.89 -4.12 -10.24
C ALA A 469 -10.23 -2.81 -9.53
N ARG A 470 -10.39 -2.89 -8.20
CA ARG A 470 -10.60 -1.72 -7.34
C ARG A 470 -9.30 -0.94 -7.17
N VAL A 471 -9.40 0.36 -6.90
CA VAL A 471 -8.21 1.23 -6.86
C VAL A 471 -8.22 2.07 -5.61
N GLY A 472 -7.15 1.96 -4.82
CA GLY A 472 -6.83 2.86 -3.73
C GLY A 472 -5.68 3.78 -4.13
N TYR A 473 -5.96 5.07 -4.30
CA TYR A 473 -4.94 6.09 -4.54
C TYR A 473 -4.67 6.82 -3.23
N ALA A 474 -3.43 6.77 -2.76
CA ALA A 474 -3.03 7.22 -1.42
C ALA A 474 -2.10 8.41 -1.48
N LEU A 475 -2.22 9.34 -0.54
CA LEU A 475 -1.24 10.41 -0.33
C LEU A 475 -0.19 9.95 0.67
N THR A 476 1.08 10.03 0.30
CA THR A 476 2.21 9.56 1.11
C THR A 476 3.26 10.66 1.26
N THR A 477 3.92 10.68 2.41
CA THR A 477 5.00 11.61 2.75
C THR A 477 6.00 10.89 3.66
N PRO A 478 7.30 11.23 3.60
CA PRO A 478 8.30 10.68 4.51
C PRO A 478 7.95 10.90 5.99
N LEU A 479 7.32 12.01 6.34
CA LEU A 479 7.09 12.39 7.74
C LEU A 479 5.95 11.61 8.41
N VAL A 480 5.23 10.78 7.64
CA VAL A 480 4.11 9.97 8.10
C VAL A 480 4.36 8.52 7.69
N ALA A 481 4.33 7.60 8.65
CA ALA A 481 4.40 6.18 8.33
C ALA A 481 3.14 5.74 7.55
N GLY A 482 3.32 5.09 6.40
CA GLY A 482 2.21 4.64 5.57
C GLY A 482 1.65 5.75 4.67
N ALA A 483 0.38 6.08 4.85
CA ALA A 483 -0.31 7.11 4.08
C ALA A 483 -1.04 8.10 4.98
N VAL A 484 -1.21 9.33 4.49
CA VAL A 484 -2.01 10.38 5.14
C VAL A 484 -3.48 10.20 4.77
N THR A 485 -3.75 10.06 3.48
CA THR A 485 -5.10 9.84 2.94
C THR A 485 -5.11 8.68 1.96
N GLN A 486 -6.28 8.10 1.75
CA GLN A 486 -6.48 7.09 0.71
C GLN A 486 -7.90 7.14 0.18
N THR A 487 -8.08 6.97 -1.13
CA THR A 487 -9.42 6.82 -1.72
C THR A 487 -10.06 5.53 -1.22
N ASN A 488 -11.36 5.58 -0.95
CA ASN A 488 -12.13 4.38 -0.69
C ASN A 488 -12.10 3.48 -1.93
N ILE A 489 -11.76 2.20 -1.76
CA ILE A 489 -11.62 1.25 -2.87
C ILE A 489 -12.96 1.00 -3.60
N LEU A 490 -14.09 1.33 -2.96
CA LEU A 490 -15.45 1.24 -3.51
C LEU A 490 -15.96 2.58 -4.07
N ASP A 491 -15.15 3.64 -4.03
CA ASP A 491 -15.47 4.89 -4.71
C ASP A 491 -15.09 4.78 -6.19
N TYR A 492 -16.11 4.72 -7.04
CA TYR A 492 -15.99 4.62 -8.50
C TYR A 492 -16.34 5.93 -9.22
N ARG A 493 -16.60 7.01 -8.48
CA ARG A 493 -17.00 8.30 -9.08
C ARG A 493 -15.81 8.91 -9.82
N ASP A 494 -16.08 9.43 -11.02
CA ASP A 494 -15.11 10.20 -11.80
C ASP A 494 -15.37 11.70 -11.64
N LYS A 495 -14.43 12.43 -11.05
CA LYS A 495 -14.46 13.89 -10.87
C LYS A 495 -13.85 14.68 -12.05
N GLY A 496 -13.32 14.01 -13.07
CA GLY A 496 -12.82 14.64 -14.29
C GLY A 496 -11.31 14.49 -14.51
N LYS A 497 -10.84 15.06 -15.62
CA LYS A 497 -9.45 14.92 -16.10
C LYS A 497 -8.46 15.84 -15.40
N ASP A 498 -8.92 16.93 -14.81
CA ASP A 498 -8.04 17.91 -14.14
C ASP A 498 -8.01 17.73 -12.61
N VAL A 499 -8.67 16.68 -12.10
CA VAL A 499 -8.83 16.44 -10.66
C VAL A 499 -7.97 15.26 -10.21
N ILE A 500 -7.08 15.53 -9.25
CA ILE A 500 -6.22 14.51 -8.63
C ILE A 500 -6.73 14.26 -7.21
N MET A 501 -7.60 13.26 -7.06
CA MET A 501 -8.28 12.96 -5.80
C MET A 501 -7.53 11.89 -5.01
N VAL A 502 -7.02 12.23 -3.83
CA VAL A 502 -6.24 11.34 -2.96
C VAL A 502 -7.01 10.82 -1.74
N GLY A 503 -8.33 11.04 -1.75
CA GLY A 503 -9.28 10.40 -0.83
C GLY A 503 -9.39 11.06 0.54
N ALA A 504 -9.91 10.31 1.51
CA ALA A 504 -10.18 10.78 2.87
C ALA A 504 -9.01 10.47 3.82
N PRO A 505 -8.88 11.20 4.96
CA PRO A 505 -7.88 10.90 5.98
C PRO A 505 -8.00 9.45 6.49
N LEU A 506 -6.84 8.84 6.74
CA LEU A 506 -6.80 7.54 7.41
C LEU A 506 -7.17 7.65 8.88
N SER A 507 -7.66 6.54 9.44
CA SER A 507 -8.05 6.43 10.86
C SER A 507 -6.94 6.70 11.90
N SER A 508 -5.67 6.69 11.49
CA SER A 508 -4.53 7.01 12.35
C SER A 508 -4.15 8.48 12.33
N VAL A 509 -4.79 9.31 11.49
CA VAL A 509 -4.50 10.73 11.37
C VAL A 509 -5.74 11.59 11.54
N GLU A 510 -5.50 12.79 12.02
CA GLU A 510 -6.38 13.93 11.83
C GLU A 510 -5.67 14.96 10.97
N ILE A 511 -6.44 15.64 10.13
CA ILE A 511 -5.91 16.62 9.20
C ILE A 511 -6.66 17.95 9.32
N HIS A 512 -5.98 19.05 9.04
CA HIS A 512 -6.60 20.34 8.82
C HIS A 512 -5.74 21.15 7.85
N LEU A 513 -6.30 22.23 7.32
CA LEU A 513 -5.61 23.11 6.38
C LEU A 513 -5.21 24.40 7.09
N GLU A 514 -3.99 24.85 6.86
CA GLU A 514 -3.48 26.14 7.31
C GLU A 514 -3.39 27.10 6.13
N GLY A 515 -3.84 28.34 6.31
CA GLY A 515 -3.82 29.33 5.24
C GLY A 515 -4.54 30.63 5.61
N GLU A 516 -4.85 31.42 4.59
CA GLU A 516 -5.58 32.67 4.77
C GLU A 516 -7.05 32.40 5.13
N GLU A 517 -7.56 33.13 6.12
CA GLU A 517 -8.91 32.96 6.68
C GLU A 517 -10.02 32.99 5.62
N GLU A 518 -9.88 33.85 4.60
CA GLU A 518 -10.84 33.98 3.50
C GLU A 518 -10.98 32.69 2.69
N VAL A 519 -9.94 31.87 2.64
CA VAL A 519 -9.89 30.62 1.88
C VAL A 519 -10.22 29.42 2.77
N VAL A 520 -9.58 29.32 3.94
CA VAL A 520 -9.76 28.17 4.86
C VAL A 520 -11.07 28.20 5.64
N GLY A 521 -11.73 29.36 5.74
CA GLY A 521 -13.03 29.51 6.37
C GLY A 521 -14.21 29.10 5.48
N THR A 522 -13.97 28.76 4.21
CA THR A 522 -15.01 28.38 3.25
C THR A 522 -15.50 26.94 3.43
N GLN A 523 -16.60 26.57 2.75
CA GLN A 523 -17.09 25.18 2.70
C GLN A 523 -16.12 24.23 1.98
N LYS A 524 -15.30 24.76 1.08
CA LYS A 524 -14.27 24.02 0.32
C LYS A 524 -12.90 24.61 0.62
N PRO A 525 -12.37 24.42 1.84
CA PRO A 525 -11.15 25.07 2.26
C PRO A 525 -9.98 24.59 1.40
N SER A 526 -9.05 25.51 1.14
CA SER A 526 -7.80 25.25 0.43
C SER A 526 -6.64 25.86 1.22
N GLY A 527 -5.52 25.15 1.31
CA GLY A 527 -4.37 25.58 2.11
C GLY A 527 -3.30 24.50 2.23
N ARG A 528 -2.31 24.75 3.10
CA ARG A 528 -1.25 23.79 3.42
C ARG A 528 -1.78 22.69 4.32
N LEU A 529 -1.45 21.44 4.01
CA LEU A 529 -1.96 20.28 4.74
C LEU A 529 -1.20 20.07 6.06
N ALA A 530 -1.86 20.28 7.19
CA ALA A 530 -1.37 19.89 8.50
C ALA A 530 -1.89 18.50 8.89
N VAL A 531 -1.01 17.65 9.39
CA VAL A 531 -1.29 16.26 9.76
C VAL A 531 -0.84 16.02 11.19
N LYS A 532 -1.68 15.34 11.98
CA LYS A 532 -1.37 14.95 13.35
C LYS A 532 -1.85 13.53 13.63
N GLY A 533 -1.09 12.77 14.41
CA GLY A 533 -1.50 11.43 14.83
C GLY A 533 -0.34 10.50 15.17
N PRO A 534 -0.64 9.28 15.68
CA PRO A 534 0.36 8.28 16.05
C PRO A 534 1.27 7.81 14.89
N VAL A 535 0.88 8.00 13.63
CA VAL A 535 1.76 7.69 12.47
C VAL A 535 2.81 8.77 12.18
N VAL A 536 2.66 9.96 12.76
CA VAL A 536 3.55 11.09 12.49
C VAL A 536 4.87 10.87 13.23
N VAL A 537 5.98 11.06 12.51
CA VAL A 537 7.33 10.95 13.07
C VAL A 537 7.50 11.99 14.19
N GLY A 538 7.97 11.54 15.36
CA GLY A 538 8.08 12.40 16.55
C GLY A 538 6.77 12.62 17.30
N GLY A 539 5.65 12.00 16.88
CA GLY A 539 4.37 11.97 17.62
C GLY A 539 3.59 13.30 17.63
N GLY A 540 4.06 14.30 16.89
CA GLY A 540 3.51 15.66 16.91
C GLY A 540 2.56 15.99 15.76
N LYS A 541 2.51 17.29 15.45
CA LYS A 541 1.86 17.88 14.28
C LYS A 541 2.95 18.21 13.26
N VAL A 542 2.71 17.87 12.00
CA VAL A 542 3.58 18.21 10.87
C VAL A 542 2.76 18.94 9.82
N VAL A 543 3.31 20.04 9.30
CA VAL A 543 2.71 20.79 8.18
C VAL A 543 3.46 20.44 6.92
N LEU A 544 2.74 19.99 5.90
CA LEU A 544 3.29 19.59 4.61
C LEU A 544 3.29 20.77 3.65
N ASP A 545 4.30 20.84 2.78
CA ASP A 545 4.43 21.85 1.73
C ASP A 545 3.56 21.55 0.49
N ALA A 546 2.47 20.82 0.67
CA ALA A 546 1.47 20.57 -0.37
C ALA A 546 0.24 21.46 -0.14
N VAL A 547 -0.14 22.20 -1.19
CA VAL A 547 -1.42 22.91 -1.24
C VAL A 547 -2.49 21.94 -1.68
N VAL A 548 -3.52 21.80 -0.87
CA VAL A 548 -4.62 20.88 -1.11
C VAL A 548 -5.96 21.57 -0.89
N ARG A 549 -7.00 21.06 -1.55
CA ARG A 549 -8.38 21.51 -1.39
C ARG A 549 -9.24 20.36 -0.88
N ILE A 550 -10.13 20.63 0.06
CA ILE A 550 -11.14 19.68 0.50
C ILE A 550 -12.41 19.89 -0.33
N ASP A 551 -12.96 18.80 -0.86
CA ASP A 551 -14.17 18.80 -1.68
C ASP A 551 -15.44 18.54 -0.86
N ASP A 552 -16.62 18.62 -1.48
CA ASP A 552 -17.92 18.49 -0.79
C ASP A 552 -18.12 17.16 -0.06
N ASP A 553 -17.48 16.10 -0.56
CA ASP A 553 -17.51 14.76 0.05
C ASP A 553 -16.41 14.55 1.10
N HIS A 554 -15.70 15.61 1.47
CA HIS A 554 -14.57 15.64 2.38
C HIS A 554 -13.37 14.79 1.92
N THR A 555 -13.25 14.55 0.60
CA THR A 555 -12.03 14.02 0.01
C THR A 555 -11.04 15.15 -0.30
N ILE A 556 -9.75 14.82 -0.27
CA ILE A 556 -8.68 15.74 -0.60
C ILE A 556 -8.40 15.70 -2.09
N ILE A 557 -8.29 16.88 -2.68
CA ILE A 557 -7.82 17.11 -4.04
C ILE A 557 -6.47 17.81 -3.98
N LEU A 558 -5.47 17.23 -4.64
CA LEU A 558 -4.16 17.86 -4.80
C LEU A 558 -4.25 18.97 -5.85
N SER A 559 -3.72 20.15 -5.52
CA SER A 559 -3.64 21.29 -6.44
C SER A 559 -2.40 21.27 -7.32
#